data_AF-G2G1V8-F1
#
_entry.id   AF-G2G1V8-F1
#
_cell.length_a   1.000
_cell.length_b   1.000
_cell.length_c   1.000
_cell.angle_alpha   90.00
_cell.angle_beta   90.00
_cell.angle_gamma   90.00
#
_symmetry.space_group_name_H-M   'P 1'
#
loop_
_entity.id
_entity.type
_entity.pdbx_description
1 polymer ?
#
loop_
_entity_poly.entity_id
_entity_poly.type
_entity_poly.pdbx_seq_one_letter_code
_entity_poly.pdbx_strand_id
1 'polypeptide(L)'
;MKWISKPVIAKTTSSVDKHFSIESNLVADIALPTKIPQTKRSTATNKKPVRVVETSLEMVSRSDSSEVVDHALSLRGIPYVFGGSSRKGFDCSGLTQYVYRHSGVSLPRTASEQFRVGSSISRAQLQSGDLVFFSTYAKGASHVGIYIGGGRFVSASNNGVSISSLASGYYAGRYIGARRP
;
A
#
# COMPACT_ATOMS: atom_id res chain seq x y z
N MET A 1 -45.74 32.85 39.24
CA MET A 1 -45.26 32.29 40.51
C MET A 1 -43.74 32.40 40.53
N LYS A 2 -43.21 32.92 41.63
CA LYS A 2 -41.81 33.30 41.90
C LYS A 2 -41.16 32.18 42.74
N TRP A 3 -39.82 32.21 42.85
CA TRP A 3 -38.92 31.51 43.82
C TRP A 3 -38.13 30.31 43.25
N ILE A 4 -36.86 30.50 42.79
CA ILE A 4 -35.53 30.51 43.47
C ILE A 4 -34.97 29.09 43.79
N SER A 5 -33.67 28.76 43.82
CA SER A 5 -32.39 29.49 43.75
C SER A 5 -31.21 28.49 43.61
N LYS A 6 -30.19 28.88 42.82
CA LYS A 6 -28.75 28.91 43.18
C LYS A 6 -27.84 27.66 43.09
N PRO A 7 -26.50 27.89 43.00
CA PRO A 7 -25.59 27.25 42.04
C PRO A 7 -24.60 26.28 42.68
N VAL A 8 -23.83 25.57 41.85
CA VAL A 8 -22.61 24.87 42.28
C VAL A 8 -21.38 25.72 41.91
N ILE A 9 -20.62 26.07 42.95
CA ILE A 9 -19.40 26.88 42.93
C ILE A 9 -18.18 25.97 42.69
N ALA A 10 -17.22 26.49 41.91
CA ALA A 10 -15.92 25.92 41.59
C ALA A 10 -14.94 25.85 42.78
N LYS A 11 -13.92 25.00 42.68
CA LYS A 11 -12.61 25.21 43.33
C LYS A 11 -11.44 24.84 42.40
N THR A 12 -10.67 25.88 42.10
CA THR A 12 -9.21 26.00 41.81
C THR A 12 -8.39 25.15 42.80
N THR A 13 -7.18 24.62 42.59
CA THR A 13 -5.85 25.06 42.10
C THR A 13 -5.03 23.76 41.81
N SER A 14 -3.93 23.68 41.07
CA SER A 14 -2.62 24.29 41.32
C SER A 14 -1.67 24.16 40.12
N SER A 15 -0.99 25.26 39.83
CA SER A 15 0.25 25.36 39.04
C SER A 15 1.38 24.53 39.66
N VAL A 16 2.23 23.95 38.80
CA VAL A 16 3.68 23.85 39.04
C VAL A 16 4.40 23.92 37.70
N ASP A 17 4.80 25.14 37.36
CA ASP A 17 5.90 25.42 36.45
C ASP A 17 7.22 24.94 37.08
N LYS A 18 8.04 24.22 36.31
CA LYS A 18 9.50 24.23 36.52
C LYS A 18 10.23 24.28 35.18
N HIS A 19 10.62 25.50 34.84
CA HIS A 19 11.80 25.79 34.03
C HIS A 19 13.03 25.12 34.64
N PHE A 20 13.85 24.47 33.81
CA PHE A 20 15.26 24.23 34.11
C PHE A 20 16.06 24.58 32.86
N SER A 21 16.75 25.72 32.94
CA SER A 21 17.67 26.19 31.91
C SER A 21 19.10 25.81 32.29
N ILE A 22 19.86 25.48 31.23
CA ILE A 22 21.30 25.62 31.00
C ILE A 22 22.29 24.93 31.95
N GLU A 23 23.21 24.16 31.35
CA GLU A 23 24.65 24.38 31.44
C GLU A 23 25.29 23.74 30.19
N SER A 24 25.95 24.61 29.43
CA SER A 24 26.88 24.32 28.35
C SER A 24 28.09 23.54 28.87
N ASN A 25 28.53 22.52 28.15
CA ASN A 25 29.95 22.16 28.18
C ASN A 25 30.46 21.74 26.79
N LEU A 26 31.50 22.48 26.43
CA LEU A 26 32.37 22.39 25.27
C LEU A 26 33.44 21.33 25.52
N VAL A 27 33.65 20.41 24.59
CA VAL A 27 34.92 19.74 24.19
C VAL A 27 34.55 18.68 23.14
N ALA A 28 35.32 18.30 22.13
CA ALA A 28 36.48 18.79 21.40
C ALA A 28 36.63 17.75 20.26
N ASP A 29 36.98 18.21 19.06
CA ASP A 29 37.20 17.36 17.89
C ASP A 29 38.24 16.26 18.14
N ILE A 30 37.94 15.02 17.76
CA ILE A 30 38.97 14.00 17.47
C ILE A 30 38.61 13.27 16.19
N ALA A 31 39.41 13.57 15.16
CA ALA A 31 39.41 12.97 13.85
C ALA A 31 39.76 11.48 13.87
N LEU A 32 39.17 10.73 12.92
CA LEU A 32 39.63 9.42 12.47
C LEU A 32 40.98 9.56 11.75
N PRO A 33 41.95 8.69 12.06
CA PRO A 33 42.72 8.10 10.98
C PRO A 33 42.88 6.57 11.08
N THR A 34 42.49 5.97 9.96
CA THR A 34 43.03 4.79 9.28
C THR A 34 44.34 4.20 9.83
N LYS A 35 44.29 2.91 10.20
CA LYS A 35 45.46 2.03 10.22
C LYS A 35 45.06 0.58 9.97
N ILE A 36 45.35 0.07 8.78
CA ILE A 36 45.40 -1.36 8.48
C ILE A 36 46.86 -1.71 8.17
N PRO A 37 47.52 -2.56 8.98
CA PRO A 37 48.77 -3.21 8.60
C PRO A 37 48.55 -4.60 7.98
N GLN A 38 49.37 -4.88 6.97
CA GLN A 38 49.41 -6.04 6.07
C GLN A 38 49.95 -7.33 6.73
N THR A 39 49.70 -8.52 6.12
CA THR A 39 50.74 -9.40 5.50
C THR A 39 50.38 -10.92 5.43
N LYS A 40 50.32 -11.45 4.18
CA LYS A 40 50.73 -12.77 3.58
C LYS A 40 50.12 -14.10 4.10
N ARG A 41 49.40 -14.89 3.26
CA ARG A 41 49.84 -15.98 2.31
C ARG A 41 50.37 -17.22 3.08
N SER A 42 49.99 -18.49 2.91
CA SER A 42 49.21 -19.37 1.99
C SER A 42 48.72 -20.57 2.85
N THR A 43 47.70 -21.36 2.49
CA THR A 43 47.86 -22.65 1.77
C THR A 43 46.54 -23.11 1.15
N ALA A 44 46.66 -23.62 -0.08
CA ALA A 44 45.58 -24.24 -0.83
C ALA A 44 45.17 -25.59 -0.22
N THR A 45 43.88 -25.87 -0.16
CA THR A 45 43.35 -27.23 -0.27
C THR A 45 42.12 -27.24 -1.16
N ASN A 46 42.24 -28.04 -2.20
CA ASN A 46 41.33 -28.26 -3.31
C ASN A 46 40.01 -28.88 -2.85
N LYS A 47 38.89 -28.14 -2.91
CA LYS A 47 37.53 -28.69 -3.06
C LYS A 47 36.72 -27.78 -3.97
N LYS A 48 36.15 -28.37 -5.03
CA LYS A 48 35.27 -27.76 -6.04
C LYS A 48 34.34 -26.69 -5.45
N PRO A 49 34.18 -25.51 -6.08
CA PRO A 49 33.15 -24.58 -5.65
C PRO A 49 31.78 -25.20 -5.96
N VAL A 50 31.05 -25.56 -4.91
CA VAL A 50 29.61 -25.81 -4.99
C VAL A 50 28.98 -24.46 -5.31
N ARG A 51 28.52 -24.30 -6.55
CA ARG A 51 27.80 -23.12 -7.02
C ARG A 51 26.50 -23.06 -6.23
N VAL A 52 26.45 -22.21 -5.19
CA VAL A 52 25.23 -21.92 -4.45
C VAL A 52 24.26 -21.31 -5.46
N VAL A 53 23.23 -22.05 -5.82
CA VAL A 53 22.22 -21.63 -6.78
C VAL A 53 21.26 -20.71 -6.03
N GLU A 54 21.67 -19.45 -5.85
CA GLU A 54 20.81 -18.40 -5.34
C GLU A 54 19.97 -17.87 -6.52
N THR A 55 18.97 -18.66 -6.90
CA THR A 55 18.01 -18.30 -7.95
C THR A 55 16.73 -19.03 -7.64
N SER A 56 15.71 -18.29 -7.18
CA SER A 56 14.28 -18.49 -7.50
C SER A 56 13.34 -17.66 -6.59
N LEU A 57 13.65 -16.37 -6.35
CA LEU A 57 12.65 -15.43 -5.80
C LEU A 57 12.43 -14.19 -6.70
N GLU A 58 13.38 -13.86 -7.58
CA GLU A 58 13.32 -12.66 -8.42
C GLU A 58 12.58 -12.84 -9.77
N MET A 59 12.32 -14.09 -10.21
CA MET A 59 11.66 -14.36 -11.50
C MET A 59 10.12 -14.35 -11.46
N VAL A 60 9.51 -14.23 -10.28
CA VAL A 60 8.04 -14.16 -10.09
C VAL A 60 7.52 -12.71 -10.29
N SER A 61 8.39 -11.71 -10.35
CA SER A 61 7.97 -10.30 -10.20
C SER A 61 7.63 -9.54 -11.49
N ARG A 62 7.82 -10.11 -12.69
CA ARG A 62 7.56 -9.38 -13.96
C ARG A 62 6.53 -10.04 -14.88
N SER A 63 6.44 -11.37 -14.89
CA SER A 63 5.44 -12.11 -15.68
C SER A 63 4.03 -11.94 -15.11
N ASP A 64 3.91 -11.98 -13.79
CA ASP A 64 2.61 -12.13 -13.14
C ASP A 64 1.81 -10.83 -13.18
N SER A 65 2.49 -9.68 -13.04
CA SER A 65 1.90 -8.36 -13.24
C SER A 65 1.37 -8.15 -14.66
N SER A 66 2.07 -8.66 -15.69
CA SER A 66 1.56 -8.58 -17.06
C SER A 66 0.32 -9.46 -17.24
N GLU A 67 0.31 -10.67 -16.69
CA GLU A 67 -0.85 -11.57 -16.78
C GLU A 67 -2.07 -11.00 -16.06
N VAL A 68 -1.90 -10.46 -14.85
CA VAL A 68 -2.96 -9.80 -14.08
C VAL A 68 -3.55 -8.63 -14.88
N VAL A 69 -2.71 -7.80 -15.50
CA VAL A 69 -3.16 -6.65 -16.29
C VAL A 69 -3.87 -7.09 -17.56
N ASP A 70 -3.31 -8.04 -18.30
CA ASP A 70 -3.90 -8.55 -19.53
C ASP A 70 -5.25 -9.22 -19.25
N HIS A 71 -5.33 -10.00 -18.18
CA HIS A 71 -6.58 -10.61 -17.75
C HIS A 71 -7.62 -9.55 -17.35
N ALA A 72 -7.24 -8.54 -16.57
CA ALA A 72 -8.14 -7.44 -16.22
C ALA A 72 -8.65 -6.67 -17.46
N LEU A 73 -7.77 -6.41 -18.42
CA LEU A 73 -8.12 -5.72 -19.67
C LEU A 73 -9.05 -6.55 -20.55
N SER A 74 -8.91 -7.88 -20.56
CA SER A 74 -9.79 -8.79 -21.31
C SER A 74 -11.24 -8.78 -20.83
N LEU A 75 -11.48 -8.33 -19.59
CA LEU A 75 -12.80 -8.28 -18.97
C LEU A 75 -13.54 -6.95 -19.21
N ARG A 76 -12.91 -6.00 -19.93
CA ARG A 76 -13.52 -4.69 -20.24
C ARG A 76 -14.88 -4.84 -20.93
N GLY A 77 -15.82 -3.98 -20.55
CA GLY A 77 -17.19 -3.98 -21.08
C GLY A 77 -18.16 -4.92 -20.37
N ILE A 78 -17.68 -5.86 -19.54
CA ILE A 78 -18.57 -6.68 -18.70
C ILE A 78 -19.33 -5.75 -17.74
N PRO A 79 -20.66 -5.91 -17.60
CA PRO A 79 -21.49 -4.98 -16.84
C PRO A 79 -21.16 -5.02 -15.35
N TYR A 80 -21.48 -3.91 -14.68
CA TYR A 80 -21.45 -3.87 -13.23
C TYR A 80 -22.67 -4.53 -12.63
N VAL A 81 -22.44 -5.39 -11.65
CA VAL A 81 -23.48 -6.04 -10.85
C VAL A 81 -23.02 -5.98 -9.40
N PHE A 82 -23.81 -5.34 -8.54
CA PHE A 82 -23.51 -5.30 -7.10
C PHE A 82 -23.44 -6.73 -6.54
N GLY A 83 -22.37 -7.06 -5.83
CA GLY A 83 -22.13 -8.43 -5.37
C GLY A 83 -21.55 -9.37 -6.44
N GLY A 84 -21.43 -8.92 -7.69
CA GLY A 84 -20.96 -9.72 -8.82
C GLY A 84 -19.48 -10.07 -8.75
N SER A 85 -19.15 -11.32 -9.09
CA SER A 85 -17.78 -11.88 -9.06
C SER A 85 -17.50 -12.84 -10.22
N SER A 86 -18.24 -12.71 -11.33
CA SER A 86 -18.12 -13.59 -12.50
C SER A 86 -18.30 -12.83 -13.80
N ARG A 87 -18.06 -13.49 -14.94
CA ARG A 87 -18.20 -12.88 -16.27
C ARG A 87 -19.64 -12.49 -16.64
N LYS A 88 -20.65 -12.85 -15.83
CA LYS A 88 -22.03 -12.34 -15.95
C LYS A 88 -22.17 -10.90 -15.42
N GLY A 89 -21.21 -10.44 -14.63
CA GLY A 89 -21.18 -9.11 -14.05
C GLY A 89 -20.29 -9.05 -12.81
N PHE A 90 -19.61 -7.92 -12.63
CA PHE A 90 -18.67 -7.69 -11.54
C PHE A 90 -19.05 -6.47 -10.71
N ASP A 91 -18.80 -6.51 -9.40
CA ASP A 91 -18.50 -5.29 -8.66
C ASP A 91 -16.99 -5.04 -8.59
N CYS A 92 -16.58 -3.89 -8.04
CA CYS A 92 -15.19 -3.47 -8.04
C CYS A 92 -14.25 -4.51 -7.39
N SER A 93 -14.63 -5.01 -6.21
CA SER A 93 -13.87 -5.99 -5.45
C SER A 93 -14.02 -7.43 -5.96
N GLY A 94 -15.15 -7.75 -6.59
CA GLY A 94 -15.38 -9.02 -7.25
C GLY A 94 -14.56 -9.16 -8.54
N LEU A 95 -14.35 -8.06 -9.27
CA LEU A 95 -13.42 -8.02 -10.40
C LEU A 95 -11.98 -8.31 -9.95
N THR A 96 -11.49 -7.61 -8.94
CA THR A 96 -10.12 -7.83 -8.43
C THR A 96 -9.94 -9.25 -7.92
N GLN A 97 -10.88 -9.75 -7.11
CA GLN A 97 -10.85 -11.13 -6.63
C GLN A 97 -10.82 -12.14 -7.79
N TYR A 98 -11.62 -11.92 -8.83
CA TYR A 98 -11.66 -12.81 -9.99
C TYR A 98 -10.33 -12.83 -10.75
N VAL A 99 -9.74 -11.66 -11.00
CA VAL A 99 -8.47 -11.53 -11.73
C VAL A 99 -7.32 -12.18 -10.95
N TYR A 100 -7.15 -11.85 -9.68
CA TYR A 100 -6.03 -12.36 -8.88
C TYR A 100 -6.14 -13.85 -8.56
N ARG A 101 -7.37 -14.39 -8.47
CA ARG A 101 -7.56 -15.83 -8.30
C ARG A 101 -7.02 -16.62 -9.49
N HIS A 102 -7.02 -16.06 -10.70
CA HIS A 102 -6.42 -16.69 -11.88
C HIS A 102 -4.90 -16.84 -11.71
N SER A 103 -4.25 -15.84 -11.12
CA SER A 103 -2.83 -15.80 -10.81
C SER A 103 -2.48 -16.42 -9.45
N GLY A 104 -3.38 -17.25 -8.87
CA GLY A 104 -3.13 -17.97 -7.62
C GLY A 104 -3.22 -17.15 -6.33
N VAL A 105 -3.61 -15.88 -6.39
CA VAL A 105 -3.73 -15.00 -5.22
C VAL A 105 -5.17 -14.90 -4.74
N SER A 106 -5.40 -15.23 -3.47
CA SER A 106 -6.73 -15.17 -2.85
C SER A 106 -6.96 -13.82 -2.18
N LEU A 107 -7.88 -13.02 -2.73
CA LEU A 107 -8.27 -11.73 -2.15
C LEU A 107 -9.56 -11.84 -1.34
N PRO A 108 -9.67 -11.12 -0.21
CA PRO A 108 -10.94 -10.95 0.50
C PRO A 108 -12.05 -10.38 -0.38
N ARG A 109 -13.31 -10.56 0.03
CA ARG A 109 -14.46 -10.24 -0.82
C ARG A 109 -14.67 -8.74 -0.99
N THR A 110 -14.45 -7.93 0.05
CA THR A 110 -14.78 -6.50 -0.01
C THR A 110 -13.55 -5.63 -0.26
N ALA A 111 -13.76 -4.47 -0.91
CA ALA A 111 -12.69 -3.49 -1.10
C ALA A 111 -12.03 -3.07 0.23
N SER A 112 -12.84 -2.96 1.29
CA SER A 112 -12.34 -2.60 2.62
C SER A 112 -11.39 -3.63 3.21
N GLU A 113 -11.65 -4.92 3.00
CA GLU A 113 -10.80 -6.02 3.45
C GLU A 113 -9.57 -6.16 2.57
N GLN A 114 -9.71 -6.03 1.26
CA GLN A 114 -8.60 -6.01 0.31
C GLN A 114 -7.60 -4.88 0.65
N PHE A 115 -8.09 -3.74 1.15
CA PHE A 115 -7.22 -2.64 1.59
C PHE A 115 -6.43 -2.93 2.88
N ARG A 116 -6.71 -4.03 3.58
CA ARG A 116 -6.01 -4.42 4.83
C ARG A 116 -4.98 -5.53 4.63
N VAL A 117 -4.91 -6.14 3.44
CA VAL A 117 -3.98 -7.23 3.13
C VAL A 117 -2.91 -6.77 2.15
N GLY A 118 -1.83 -7.53 2.05
CA GLY A 118 -0.69 -7.20 1.21
C GLY A 118 0.15 -6.03 1.74
N SER A 119 1.13 -5.63 0.95
CA SER A 119 2.06 -4.56 1.30
C SER A 119 1.50 -3.18 0.93
N SER A 120 1.66 -2.19 1.81
CA SER A 120 1.29 -0.80 1.51
C SER A 120 2.24 -0.22 0.46
N ILE A 121 1.70 0.36 -0.61
CA ILE A 121 2.49 0.96 -1.69
C ILE A 121 2.23 2.46 -1.74
N SER A 122 3.32 3.24 -1.75
CA SER A 122 3.22 4.68 -1.97
C SER A 122 2.88 4.96 -3.44
N ARG A 123 2.21 6.09 -3.71
CA ARG A 123 1.81 6.45 -5.08
C ARG A 123 2.99 6.52 -6.06
N ALA A 124 4.17 6.91 -5.59
CA ALA A 124 5.39 7.00 -6.40
C ALA A 124 5.99 5.62 -6.76
N GLN A 125 5.62 4.57 -6.04
CA GLN A 125 6.12 3.20 -6.21
C GLN A 125 5.11 2.26 -6.88
N LEU A 126 4.01 2.82 -7.42
CA LEU A 126 2.99 2.06 -8.10
C LEU A 126 3.57 1.30 -9.29
N GLN A 127 3.29 0.00 -9.34
CA GLN A 127 3.63 -0.92 -10.41
C GLN A 127 2.36 -1.56 -10.96
N SER A 128 2.39 -1.91 -12.24
CA SER A 128 1.30 -2.66 -12.87
C SER A 128 0.96 -3.90 -12.06
N GLY A 129 -0.33 -4.13 -11.82
CA GLY A 129 -0.79 -5.17 -10.91
C GLY A 129 -0.81 -4.77 -9.43
N ASP A 130 -0.64 -3.50 -9.07
CA ASP A 130 -1.01 -3.02 -7.72
C ASP A 130 -2.52 -2.74 -7.65
N LEU A 131 -3.13 -2.99 -6.49
CA LEU A 131 -4.50 -2.55 -6.21
C LEU A 131 -4.49 -1.09 -5.76
N VAL A 132 -5.33 -0.26 -6.38
CA VAL A 132 -5.54 1.15 -6.02
C VAL A 132 -6.92 1.34 -5.41
N PHE A 133 -7.00 2.09 -4.32
CA PHE A 133 -8.21 2.22 -3.50
C PHE A 133 -8.69 3.66 -3.42
N PHE A 134 -10.01 3.80 -3.31
CA PHE A 134 -10.68 5.09 -3.30
C PHE A 134 -11.82 5.18 -2.29
N SER A 135 -12.03 6.39 -1.77
CA SER A 135 -13.23 6.75 -0.99
C SER A 135 -14.26 7.40 -1.92
N THR A 136 -15.24 6.63 -2.35
CA THR A 136 -16.27 7.02 -3.34
C THR A 136 -17.66 7.12 -2.71
N TYR A 137 -18.40 6.01 -2.63
CA TYR A 137 -19.77 5.96 -2.13
C TYR A 137 -19.88 5.79 -0.61
N ALA A 138 -18.78 5.45 0.06
CA ALA A 138 -18.69 5.38 1.51
C ALA A 138 -17.29 5.80 1.98
N LYS A 139 -17.19 6.26 3.24
CA LYS A 139 -15.92 6.64 3.87
C LYS A 139 -14.97 5.43 3.94
N GLY A 140 -13.71 5.65 3.61
CA GLY A 140 -12.69 4.60 3.58
C GLY A 140 -12.63 3.88 2.23
N ALA A 141 -12.01 2.71 2.18
CA ALA A 141 -11.87 1.91 0.96
C ALA A 141 -13.22 1.34 0.50
N SER A 142 -13.97 2.15 -0.25
CA SER A 142 -15.25 1.78 -0.85
C SER A 142 -15.11 1.38 -2.32
N HIS A 143 -14.05 1.80 -3.02
CA HIS A 143 -13.79 1.34 -4.38
C HIS A 143 -12.36 0.85 -4.54
N VAL A 144 -12.17 -0.12 -5.43
CA VAL A 144 -10.86 -0.70 -5.75
C VAL A 144 -10.72 -0.90 -7.26
N GLY A 145 -9.50 -0.80 -7.77
CA GLY A 145 -9.14 -1.15 -9.14
C GLY A 145 -7.72 -1.70 -9.24
N ILE A 146 -7.38 -2.24 -10.39
CA ILE A 146 -6.06 -2.79 -10.71
C ILE A 146 -5.29 -1.75 -11.50
N TYR A 147 -4.16 -1.29 -10.97
CA TYR A 147 -3.28 -0.35 -11.66
C TYR A 147 -2.63 -1.02 -12.87
N ILE A 148 -2.67 -0.34 -14.01
CA ILE A 148 -2.17 -0.87 -15.29
C ILE A 148 -0.99 -0.05 -15.83
N GLY A 149 -0.37 0.79 -14.99
CA GLY A 149 0.68 1.70 -15.41
C GLY A 149 0.18 3.03 -15.95
N GLY A 150 1.10 3.98 -16.17
CA GLY A 150 0.81 5.28 -16.80
C GLY A 150 -0.25 6.13 -16.07
N GLY A 151 -0.40 5.97 -14.75
CA GLY A 151 -1.43 6.68 -13.99
C GLY A 151 -2.86 6.16 -14.23
N ARG A 152 -3.03 4.96 -14.78
CA ARG A 152 -4.34 4.38 -15.16
C ARG A 152 -4.63 3.09 -14.40
N PHE A 153 -5.91 2.76 -14.28
CA PHE A 153 -6.35 1.53 -13.63
C PHE A 153 -7.64 0.99 -14.25
N VAL A 154 -7.87 -0.31 -14.13
CA VAL A 154 -9.12 -0.99 -14.51
C VAL A 154 -9.96 -1.22 -13.27
N SER A 155 -11.26 -0.94 -13.35
CA SER A 155 -12.22 -1.31 -12.30
C SER A 155 -13.63 -1.52 -12.88
N ALA A 156 -14.49 -2.21 -12.14
CA ALA A 156 -15.92 -2.27 -12.43
C ALA A 156 -16.65 -1.13 -11.70
N SER A 157 -17.34 -0.26 -12.44
CA SER A 157 -18.19 0.82 -11.93
C SER A 157 -19.51 0.84 -12.71
N ASN A 158 -20.41 1.81 -12.50
CA ASN A 158 -21.74 1.84 -13.17
C ASN A 158 -21.71 1.61 -14.69
N ASN A 159 -20.61 1.96 -15.38
CA ASN A 159 -20.44 1.75 -16.82
C ASN A 159 -19.78 0.41 -17.19
N GLY A 160 -19.75 -0.54 -16.26
CA GLY A 160 -19.05 -1.82 -16.39
C GLY A 160 -17.54 -1.74 -16.13
N VAL A 161 -16.84 -2.80 -16.50
CA VAL A 161 -15.38 -2.88 -16.41
C VAL A 161 -14.74 -1.91 -17.41
N SER A 162 -14.05 -0.91 -16.90
CA SER A 162 -13.50 0.19 -17.71
C SER A 162 -12.17 0.71 -17.16
N ILE A 163 -11.44 1.45 -18.00
CA ILE A 163 -10.18 2.09 -17.61
C ILE A 163 -10.47 3.51 -17.12
N SER A 164 -9.89 3.88 -16.00
CA SER A 164 -9.97 5.22 -15.40
C SER A 164 -8.58 5.80 -15.11
N SER A 165 -8.53 7.11 -14.90
CA SER A 165 -7.31 7.87 -14.60
C SER A 165 -7.19 8.14 -13.10
N LEU A 166 -5.97 8.00 -12.56
CA LEU A 166 -5.63 8.45 -11.21
C LEU A 166 -5.37 9.96 -11.13
N ALA A 167 -5.15 10.63 -12.25
CA ALA A 167 -4.76 12.04 -12.32
C ALA A 167 -5.91 12.97 -12.70
N SER A 168 -7.00 12.43 -13.27
CA SER A 168 -8.12 13.22 -13.79
C SER A 168 -9.46 12.53 -13.59
N GLY A 169 -10.54 13.30 -13.68
CA GLY A 169 -11.91 12.80 -13.57
C GLY A 169 -12.31 12.42 -12.15
N TYR A 170 -13.31 11.54 -12.03
CA TYR A 170 -13.98 11.22 -10.78
C TYR A 170 -13.05 10.69 -9.68
N TYR A 171 -12.01 9.94 -10.05
CA TYR A 171 -11.16 9.23 -9.08
C TYR A 171 -9.96 10.03 -8.55
N ALA A 172 -9.59 11.13 -9.22
CA ALA A 172 -8.36 11.89 -8.90
C ALA A 172 -8.34 12.39 -7.44
N GLY A 173 -9.43 12.99 -6.98
CA GLY A 173 -9.57 13.49 -5.60
C GLY A 173 -10.04 12.45 -4.59
N ARG A 174 -10.14 11.17 -4.98
CA ARG A 174 -10.72 10.10 -4.14
C ARG A 174 -9.72 9.01 -3.80
N TYR A 175 -8.50 9.06 -4.33
CA TYR A 175 -7.45 8.08 -4.07
C TYR A 175 -7.03 8.12 -2.60
N ILE A 176 -7.00 6.97 -1.94
CA ILE A 176 -6.64 6.86 -0.52
C ILE A 176 -5.42 5.97 -0.26
N GLY A 177 -4.96 5.19 -1.25
CA GLY A 177 -3.79 4.33 -1.10
C GLY A 177 -3.76 3.17 -2.08
N ALA A 178 -2.71 2.36 -1.98
CA ALA A 178 -2.51 1.19 -2.80
C ALA A 178 -1.96 0.00 -1.99
N ARG A 179 -2.26 -1.21 -2.47
CA ARG A 179 -1.75 -2.48 -1.92
C ARG A 179 -1.13 -3.33 -3.02
N ARG A 180 -0.04 -4.00 -2.70
CA ARG A 180 0.52 -5.10 -3.49
C ARG A 180 0.13 -6.42 -2.82
N PRO A 181 -0.82 -7.19 -3.40
CA PRO A 181 -1.27 -8.47 -2.86
C PRO A 181 -0.16 -9.51 -2.75
#